data_AF-A0A916YPB3-F1
#
_entry.id   AF-A0A916YPB3-F1
#
_cell.length_a   1.000
_cell.length_b   1.000
_cell.length_c   1.000
_cell.angle_alpha   90.00
_cell.angle_beta   90.00
_cell.angle_gamma   90.00
#
_symmetry.space_group_name_H-M   'P 1'
#
loop_
_entity.id
_entity.type
_entity.pdbx_description
1 polymer ?
#
loop_
_entity_poly.entity_id
_entity_poly.type
_entity_poly.pdbx_seq_one_letter_code
_entity_poly.pdbx_strand_id
1 'polypeptide(L)'
;MNDFEGRFAALRVRFRDRLYEERDWFATFAAGDSAFDIEVARDRSHRLCGIAGSMDYGAVSDAACALERILMQNGAQSDFSACIFDLLATLDAALA
;
A
#
# COMPACT_ATOMS: atom_id res chain seq x y z
N MET A 1 -21.52 -20.23 -11.96
CA MET A 1 -20.66 -19.07 -11.71
C MET A 1 -21.54 -17.84 -11.79
N ASN A 2 -21.80 -17.22 -10.65
CA ASN A 2 -22.80 -16.16 -10.50
C ASN A 2 -22.23 -14.82 -11.04
N ASP A 3 -23.05 -13.95 -11.63
CA ASP A 3 -22.61 -12.63 -12.18
C ASP A 3 -21.82 -11.79 -11.15
N PHE A 4 -22.15 -11.96 -9.87
CA PHE A 4 -21.43 -11.37 -8.75
C PHE A 4 -19.99 -11.88 -8.59
N GLU A 5 -19.76 -13.19 -8.67
CA GLU A 5 -18.42 -13.80 -8.55
C GLU A 5 -17.51 -13.36 -9.70
N GLY A 6 -18.07 -13.25 -10.91
CA GLY A 6 -17.34 -12.77 -12.09
C GLY A 6 -16.91 -11.30 -11.95
N ARG A 7 -17.80 -10.43 -11.45
CA ARG A 7 -17.47 -9.02 -11.19
C ARG A 7 -16.43 -8.85 -10.10
N PHE A 8 -16.52 -9.65 -9.03
CA PHE A 8 -15.56 -9.60 -7.93
C PHE A 8 -14.17 -10.09 -8.35
N ALA A 9 -14.11 -11.15 -9.17
CA ALA A 9 -12.86 -11.62 -9.77
C ALA A 9 -12.21 -10.54 -10.65
N ALA A 10 -13.00 -9.86 -11.50
CA ALA A 10 -12.50 -8.76 -12.32
C ALA A 10 -12.00 -7.57 -11.49
N LEU A 11 -12.67 -7.27 -10.37
CA LEU A 11 -12.25 -6.23 -9.45
C LEU A 11 -10.93 -6.56 -8.75
N ARG A 12 -10.73 -7.83 -8.34
CA ARG A 12 -9.47 -8.31 -7.78
C ARG A 12 -8.30 -8.21 -8.76
N VAL A 13 -8.53 -8.51 -10.04
CA VAL A 13 -7.50 -8.35 -11.09
C VAL A 13 -7.07 -6.88 -11.20
N ARG A 14 -8.03 -5.95 -11.30
CA ARG A 14 -7.73 -4.51 -11.35
C ARG A 14 -7.04 -4.01 -10.09
N PHE A 15 -7.42 -4.56 -8.93
CA PHE A 15 -6.75 -4.21 -7.68
C PHE A 15 -5.30 -4.74 -7.64
N ARG A 16 -5.02 -5.92 -8.21
CA ARG A 16 -3.65 -6.40 -8.35
C ARG A 16 -2.80 -5.48 -9.22
N ASP A 17 -3.33 -4.97 -10.33
CA ASP A 17 -2.63 -3.96 -11.16
C ASP A 17 -2.34 -2.70 -10.34
N ARG A 18 -3.31 -2.27 -9.52
CA ARG A 18 -3.10 -1.15 -8.59
C ARG A 18 -2.00 -1.43 -7.56
N LEU A 19 -1.85 -2.66 -7.07
CA LEU A 19 -0.77 -3.02 -6.13
C LEU A 19 0.61 -2.85 -6.77
N TYR A 20 0.78 -3.14 -8.07
CA TYR A 20 2.02 -2.84 -8.78
C TYR A 20 2.30 -1.32 -8.81
N GLU A 21 1.29 -0.50 -9.13
CA GLU A 21 1.43 0.96 -9.13
C GLU A 21 1.79 1.53 -7.74
N GLU A 22 1.20 0.98 -6.67
CA GLU A 22 1.53 1.38 -5.30
C GLU A 22 2.96 0.97 -4.95
N ARG A 23 3.35 -0.26 -5.28
CA ARG A 23 4.69 -0.80 -5.03
C ARG A 23 5.78 0.07 -5.67
N ASP A 24 5.63 0.39 -6.95
CA ASP A 24 6.62 1.21 -7.67
C ASP A 24 6.70 2.64 -7.12
N TRP A 25 5.55 3.20 -6.74
CA TRP A 25 5.54 4.52 -6.11
C TRP A 25 6.21 4.53 -4.75
N PHE A 26 5.90 3.57 -3.87
CA PHE A 26 6.54 3.48 -2.54
C PHE A 26 8.04 3.17 -2.65
N ALA A 27 8.47 2.42 -3.67
CA ALA A 27 9.89 2.18 -3.93
C ALA A 27 10.60 3.48 -4.33
N THR A 28 9.97 4.28 -5.20
CA THR A 28 10.49 5.59 -5.60
C THR A 28 10.52 6.57 -4.42
N PHE A 29 9.47 6.54 -3.59
CA PHE A 29 9.39 7.33 -2.36
C PHE A 29 10.52 6.97 -1.38
N ALA A 30 10.77 5.67 -1.16
CA ALA A 30 11.83 5.17 -0.29
C ALA A 30 13.25 5.56 -0.77
N ALA A 31 13.45 5.64 -2.09
CA ALA A 31 14.74 6.01 -2.68
C ALA A 31 15.11 7.50 -2.49
N GLY A 32 14.17 8.32 -2.01
CA GLY A 32 14.40 9.74 -1.75
C GLY A 32 14.56 10.60 -3.01
N ASP A 33 14.09 10.11 -4.16
CA ASP A 33 14.40 10.70 -5.48
C ASP A 33 13.54 11.93 -5.86
N SER A 34 12.79 12.52 -4.92
CA SER A 34 12.26 13.87 -5.08
C SER A 34 11.78 14.43 -3.72
N ALA A 35 11.42 15.71 -3.69
CA ALA A 35 10.65 16.34 -2.62
C ALA A 35 9.24 15.72 -2.53
N PHE A 36 9.16 14.41 -2.26
CA PHE A 36 7.92 13.70 -2.13
C PHE A 36 7.25 14.11 -0.83
N ASP A 37 6.02 14.54 -0.98
CA ASP A 37 5.18 15.02 0.09
C ASP A 37 4.76 13.85 1.00
N ILE A 38 5.12 13.96 2.28
CA ILE A 38 4.71 13.04 3.35
C ILE A 38 3.18 12.94 3.38
N GLU A 39 2.46 14.01 3.04
CA GLU A 39 1.00 14.00 2.92
C GLU A 39 0.51 13.05 1.82
N VAL A 40 1.20 13.00 0.67
CA VAL A 40 0.85 12.07 -0.41
C VAL A 40 1.13 10.63 0.02
N ALA A 41 2.26 10.36 0.69
CA ALA A 41 2.56 9.04 1.22
C ALA A 41 1.49 8.57 2.23
N ARG A 42 1.04 9.49 3.10
CA ARG A 42 -0.02 9.24 4.07
C ARG A 42 -1.33 8.92 3.37
N ASP A 43 -1.75 9.74 2.41
CA ASP A 43 -3.01 9.58 1.70
C ASP A 43 -3.05 8.29 0.87
N ARG A 44 -1.93 7.90 0.25
CA ARG A 44 -1.81 6.62 -0.46
C ARG A 44 -1.87 5.43 0.51
N SER A 45 -1.18 5.52 1.64
CA SER A 45 -1.21 4.50 2.70
C SER A 45 -2.62 4.32 3.26
N HIS A 46 -3.34 5.41 3.53
CA HIS A 46 -4.73 5.38 4.00
C HIS A 46 -5.67 4.68 3.01
N ARG A 47 -5.58 5.01 1.72
CA ARG A 47 -6.41 4.37 0.68
C ARG A 47 -6.09 2.89 0.54
N LEU A 48 -4.80 2.54 0.59
CA LEU A 48 -4.36 1.15 0.50
C LEU A 48 -4.84 0.34 1.72
N CYS A 49 -4.74 0.90 2.93
CA CYS A 49 -5.32 0.34 4.16
C CYS A 49 -6.82 0.08 4.01
N GLY A 50 -7.60 1.03 3.49
CA GLY A 50 -9.05 0.85 3.37
C GLY A 50 -9.47 -0.22 2.36
N ILE A 51 -8.78 -0.31 1.22
CA ILE A 51 -9.23 -1.14 0.09
C ILE A 51 -8.62 -2.55 0.14
N ALA A 52 -7.37 -2.71 0.57
CA ALA A 52 -6.66 -3.99 0.54
C ALA A 52 -7.36 -5.10 1.34
N GLY A 53 -7.86 -4.79 2.54
CA GLY A 53 -8.59 -5.75 3.36
C GLY A 53 -9.86 -6.25 2.69
N SER A 54 -10.58 -5.38 1.97
CA SER A 54 -11.80 -5.73 1.23
C SER A 54 -11.51 -6.62 0.01
N MET A 55 -10.27 -6.66 -0.46
CA MET A 55 -9.82 -7.40 -1.63
C MET A 55 -9.10 -8.71 -1.29
N ASP A 56 -9.09 -9.11 -0.02
CA ASP A 56 -8.39 -10.31 0.51
C ASP A 56 -6.86 -10.14 0.61
N TYR A 57 -6.38 -8.89 0.72
CA TYR A 57 -4.98 -8.55 0.94
C TYR A 57 -4.77 -8.02 2.38
N GLY A 58 -5.13 -8.83 3.38
CA GLY A 58 -5.09 -8.44 4.79
C GLY A 58 -3.71 -7.94 5.25
N ALA A 59 -2.63 -8.64 4.88
CA ALA A 59 -1.27 -8.23 5.24
C ALA A 59 -0.90 -6.85 4.64
N VAL A 60 -1.29 -6.59 3.39
CA VAL A 60 -1.05 -5.28 2.73
C VAL A 60 -1.84 -4.18 3.46
N SER A 61 -3.08 -4.49 3.86
CA SER A 61 -3.92 -3.59 4.64
C SER A 61 -3.26 -3.19 5.96
N ASP A 62 -2.74 -4.17 6.69
CA ASP A 62 -2.10 -3.96 7.99
C ASP A 62 -0.80 -3.15 7.87
N ALA A 63 0.05 -3.48 6.89
CA ALA A 63 1.29 -2.76 6.63
C ALA A 63 1.03 -1.30 6.21
N ALA A 64 0.04 -1.07 5.35
CA ALA A 64 -0.35 0.29 4.94
C ALA A 64 -0.91 1.10 6.12
N CYS A 65 -1.70 0.47 7.00
CA CYS A 65 -2.20 1.11 8.22
C CYS A 65 -1.08 1.50 9.19
N ALA A 66 -0.07 0.64 9.33
CA ALA A 66 1.10 0.93 10.17
C ALA A 66 1.87 2.14 9.63
N LEU A 67 2.12 2.19 8.32
CA LEU A 67 2.79 3.32 7.68
C LEU A 67 1.98 4.62 7.82
N GLU A 68 0.67 4.59 7.57
CA GLU A 68 -0.23 5.73 7.75
C GLU A 68 -0.11 6.33 9.16
N ARG A 69 -0.17 5.48 10.20
CA ARG A 69 -0.11 5.93 11.60
C ARG A 69 1.21 6.64 11.93
N ILE A 70 2.34 6.12 11.45
CA ILE A 70 3.63 6.76 11.68
C ILE A 70 3.72 8.11 10.94
N LEU A 71 3.23 8.16 9.70
CA LEU A 71 3.18 9.41 8.91
C LEU A 71 2.27 10.46 9.56
N MET A 72 1.19 10.07 10.24
CA MET A 72 0.32 10.99 10.99
C MET A 72 0.96 11.54 12.27
N GLN A 73 1.88 10.80 12.89
CA GLN A 73 2.48 11.16 14.17
C GLN A 73 3.64 12.17 14.05
N ASN A 74 4.00 12.60 12.82
CA ASN A 74 5.26 13.31 12.55
C ASN A 74 6.45 12.59 13.19
N GLY A 75 6.47 11.26 13.08
CA GLY A 75 7.54 10.41 13.64
C GLY A 75 8.91 10.75 13.06
N ALA A 76 9.98 10.29 13.71
CA ALA A 76 11.33 10.50 13.19
C ALA A 76 11.48 9.83 11.82
N GLN A 77 12.39 10.35 10.97
CA GLN A 77 12.60 9.82 9.62
C GLN A 77 13.02 8.33 9.61
N SER A 78 13.67 7.87 10.68
CA SER A 78 14.01 6.45 10.89
C SER A 78 12.78 5.55 11.01
N ASP A 79 11.70 6.06 11.61
CA ASP A 79 10.57 5.25 12.04
C ASP A 79 9.66 4.91 10.87
N PHE A 80 9.41 5.88 9.98
CA PHE A 80 8.60 5.61 8.79
C PHE A 80 9.38 4.82 7.72
N SER A 81 10.72 4.94 7.68
CA SER A 81 11.56 4.19 6.74
C SER A 81 11.38 2.68 6.92
N ALA A 82 11.39 2.19 8.16
CA ALA A 82 11.13 0.78 8.47
C ALA A 82 9.75 0.34 7.98
N CYS A 83 8.70 1.13 8.25
CA CYS A 83 7.35 0.83 7.79
C CYS A 83 7.20 0.83 6.27
N ILE A 84 7.94 1.67 5.54
CA ILE A 84 7.96 1.61 4.07
C ILE A 84 8.58 0.30 3.59
N PHE A 85 9.71 -0.12 4.17
CA PHE A 85 10.33 -1.39 3.78
C PHE A 85 9.42 -2.59 4.06
N ASP A 86 8.74 -2.60 5.21
CA ASP A 86 7.76 -3.63 5.55
C ASP A 86 6.58 -3.65 4.56
N LEU A 87 6.07 -2.46 4.18
CA LEU A 87 5.02 -2.34 3.16
C LEU A 87 5.48 -2.86 1.80
N LEU A 88 6.69 -2.50 1.37
CA LEU A 88 7.26 -2.97 0.09
C LEU A 88 7.44 -4.48 0.06
N ALA A 89 8.00 -5.08 1.13
CA ALA A 89 8.14 -6.52 1.24
C ALA A 89 6.78 -7.24 1.20
N THR A 90 5.77 -6.65 1.84
CA THR A 90 4.41 -7.19 1.84
C THR A 90 3.74 -7.09 0.46
N LEU A 91 3.97 -5.99 -0.27
CA LEU A 91 3.51 -5.82 -1.64
C LEU A 91 4.19 -6.82 -2.59
N ASP A 92 5.51 -6.99 -2.48
CA ASP A 92 6.26 -7.96 -3.29
C ASP A 92 5.77 -9.40 -3.03
N ALA A 93 5.49 -9.75 -1.77
CA ALA A 93 4.93 -11.07 -1.41
C ALA A 93 3.50 -11.28 -1.94
N ALA A 94 2.68 -10.24 -1.98
CA ALA A 94 1.31 -10.30 -2.52
C ALA A 94 1.26 -10.36 -4.06
N LEU A 95 2.32 -9.91 -4.72
CA LEU A 95 2.43 -9.83 -6.18
C LEU A 95 3.11 -11.04 -6.82
N ALA A 96 3.91 -11.80 -6.06
CA ALA A 96 4.54 -13.06 -6.45
C ALA A 96 3.51 -14.13 -6.87
#